data_AF-A0A081RQW0-F1
#
_entry.id   AF-A0A081RQW0-F1
#
_cell.length_a   1.000
_cell.length_b   1.000
_cell.length_c   1.000
_cell.angle_alpha   90.00
_cell.angle_beta   90.00
_cell.angle_gamma   90.00
#
_symmetry.space_group_name_H-M   'P 1'
#
loop_
_entity.id
_entity.type
_entity.pdbx_description
1 polymer ?
#
loop_
_entity_poly.entity_id
_entity_poly.type
_entity_poly.pdbx_seq_one_letter_code
_entity_poly.pdbx_strand_id
1 'polypeptide(L)' 'MKTDYASNLALFLLEKTGSIFGVWEGRILAKDQRTLFGRFIGKGLVIINGQEETICQCVSVCFGLDYDYRNFVEWKNL' A
#
# COMPACT_ATOMS: atom_id res chain seq x y z
N MET A 1 20.44 -10.22 -3.43
CA MET A 1 19.78 -9.17 -4.23
C MET A 1 18.87 -8.42 -3.26
N LYS A 2 19.14 -7.14 -2.94
CA LYS A 2 18.18 -6.34 -2.16
C LYS A 2 16.95 -6.15 -3.06
N THR A 3 15.80 -6.64 -2.64
CA THR A 3 14.55 -6.39 -3.35
C THR A 3 14.27 -4.90 -3.27
N ASP A 4 14.09 -4.24 -4.41
CA ASP A 4 13.71 -2.83 -4.45
C ASP A 4 12.18 -2.71 -4.39
N TYR A 5 11.68 -2.54 -3.17
CA TYR A 5 10.23 -2.46 -2.91
C TYR A 5 9.60 -1.18 -3.44
N ALA A 6 10.35 -0.07 -3.53
CA ALA A 6 9.84 1.16 -4.11
C ALA A 6 9.58 0.99 -5.61
N SER A 7 10.52 0.37 -6.33
CA SER A 7 10.33 0.04 -7.76
C SER A 7 9.15 -0.92 -7.97
N ASN A 8 8.97 -1.92 -7.12
CA ASN A 8 7.82 -2.83 -7.20
C ASN A 8 6.48 -2.10 -7.05
N LEU A 9 6.40 -1.14 -6.11
CA LEU A 9 5.19 -0.33 -5.90
C LEU A 9 4.91 0.59 -7.09
N ALA A 10 5.95 1.22 -7.67
CA ALA A 10 5.80 2.06 -8.86
C ALA A 10 5.25 1.25 -10.05
N LEU A 11 5.80 0.05 -10.30
CA LEU A 11 5.33 -0.83 -11.37
C LEU A 11 3.90 -1.32 -11.11
N PHE A 12 3.57 -1.66 -9.87
CA PHE A 12 2.23 -2.03 -9.48
C PHE A 12 1.22 -0.90 -9.74
N LEU A 13 1.57 0.34 -9.39
CA LEU A 13 0.71 1.50 -9.66
C LEU A 13 0.56 1.77 -11.15
N LEU A 14 1.63 1.65 -11.93
CA LEU A 14 1.58 1.76 -13.38
C LEU A 14 0.61 0.74 -13.99
N GLU A 15 0.66 -0.51 -13.55
CA GLU A 15 -0.25 -1.57 -14.00
C GLU A 15 -1.71 -1.30 -13.61
N LYS A 16 -1.95 -0.85 -12.37
CA LYS A 16 -3.32 -0.69 -11.84
C LYS A 16 -4.00 0.62 -12.20
N THR A 17 -3.24 1.68 -12.43
CA THR A 17 -3.75 3.03 -12.58
C THR A 17 -3.31 3.72 -13.86
N GLY A 18 -2.32 3.15 -14.58
CA GLY A 18 -1.71 3.76 -15.76
C GLY A 18 -0.64 4.82 -15.44
N SER A 19 -0.31 5.06 -14.17
CA SER A 19 0.72 6.01 -13.76
C SER A 19 1.46 5.54 -12.51
N ILE A 20 2.78 5.79 -12.44
CA ILE A 20 3.58 5.56 -11.23
C ILE A 20 3.20 6.51 -10.08
N PHE A 21 2.56 7.64 -10.41
CA PHE A 21 2.08 8.64 -9.44
C PHE A 21 0.61 8.43 -9.05
N GLY A 22 0.00 7.33 -9.50
CA GLY A 22 -1.39 7.02 -9.20
C GLY A 22 -1.62 6.69 -7.72
N VAL A 23 -2.90 6.60 -7.35
CA VAL A 23 -3.32 6.07 -6.06
C VAL A 23 -4.12 4.80 -6.30
N TRP A 24 -3.70 3.72 -5.67
CA TRP A 24 -4.43 2.46 -5.68
C TRP A 24 -4.96 2.16 -4.29
N GLU A 25 -6.22 1.73 -4.24
CA GLU A 25 -6.87 1.28 -3.02
C GLU A 25 -7.49 -0.10 -3.26
N GLY A 26 -7.22 -1.04 -2.36
CA GLY A 26 -7.83 -2.36 -2.44
C GLY A 26 -7.33 -3.32 -1.38
N ARG A 27 -7.87 -4.54 -1.40
CA ARG A 27 -7.49 -5.60 -0.44
C ARG A 27 -6.32 -6.41 -0.99
N ILE A 28 -5.28 -6.57 -0.16
CA ILE A 28 -4.11 -7.42 -0.47
C ILE A 28 -3.91 -8.44 0.66
N LEU A 29 -3.70 -9.71 0.32
CA LEU A 29 -3.40 -10.77 1.29
C LEU A 29 -2.04 -10.53 1.96
N ALA A 30 -1.88 -10.99 3.20
CA ALA A 30 -0.62 -10.79 3.94
C ALA A 30 0.63 -11.33 3.21
N LYS A 31 0.49 -12.44 2.45
CA LYS A 31 1.59 -12.99 1.64
C LYS A 31 1.96 -12.04 0.50
N ASP A 32 0.97 -11.44 -0.17
CA ASP A 32 1.18 -10.60 -1.34
C ASP A 32 1.70 -9.22 -0.93
N GLN A 33 1.34 -8.73 0.26
CA GLN A 33 1.94 -7.54 0.86
C GLN A 33 3.45 -7.72 1.06
N ARG A 34 3.88 -8.85 1.64
CA ARG A 34 5.30 -9.15 1.84
C ARG A 34 6.05 -9.33 0.52
N THR A 35 5.39 -9.89 -0.48
CA THR A 35 5.95 -9.99 -1.83
C THR A 35 6.11 -8.62 -2.48
N LEU A 36 5.08 -7.77 -2.39
CA LEU A 36 5.03 -6.48 -3.08
C LEU A 36 5.95 -5.44 -2.44
N PHE A 37 5.90 -5.30 -1.10
CA PHE A 37 6.59 -4.25 -0.35
C PHE A 37 7.30 -4.74 0.92
N GLY A 38 7.60 -6.05 1.01
CA GLY A 38 8.56 -6.58 1.99
C GLY A 38 8.03 -6.81 3.40
N ARG A 39 6.86 -6.27 3.73
CA ARG A 39 6.28 -6.39 5.06
C ARG A 39 4.77 -6.52 5.04
N PHE A 40 4.20 -6.82 6.19
CA PHE A 40 2.77 -6.80 6.40
C PHE A 40 2.42 -5.52 7.15
N ILE A 41 1.57 -4.67 6.57
CA ILE A 41 1.11 -3.42 7.22
C ILE A 41 -0.28 -3.55 7.82
N GLY A 42 -1.01 -4.61 7.50
CA GLY A 42 -2.22 -5.00 8.22
C GLY A 42 -3.35 -5.52 7.33
N LYS A 43 -4.54 -5.65 7.90
CA LYS A 43 -5.71 -6.24 7.24
C LYS A 43 -6.68 -5.14 6.82
N GLY A 44 -7.47 -5.41 5.80
CA GLY A 44 -8.47 -4.47 5.30
C GLY A 44 -8.02 -3.85 3.98
N LEU A 45 -8.38 -2.59 3.79
CA LEU A 45 -7.98 -1.83 2.61
C LEU A 45 -6.54 -1.36 2.79
N VAL A 46 -5.75 -1.51 1.75
CA VAL A 46 -4.41 -0.96 1.64
C VAL A 46 -4.45 0.12 0.59
N ILE A 47 -3.86 1.27 0.91
CA ILE A 47 -3.73 2.41 0.02
C ILE A 47 -2.25 2.57 -0.30
N ILE A 48 -1.94 2.64 -1.58
CA ILE A 48 -0.61 2.87 -2.13
C ILE A 48 -0.69 4.18 -2.90
N ASN A 49 0.05 5.19 -2.46
CA ASN A 49 0.08 6.51 -3.08
C ASN A 49 1.47 6.75 -3.67
N GLY A 50 1.54 6.82 -5.01
CA GLY A 50 2.81 7.03 -5.73
C GLY A 50 3.26 8.48 -5.76
N GLN A 51 2.35 9.44 -5.57
CA GLN A 51 2.68 10.86 -5.52
C GLN A 51 3.41 11.21 -4.21
N GLU A 52 2.88 10.73 -3.08
CA GLU A 52 3.45 10.95 -1.75
C GLU A 52 4.45 9.86 -1.35
N GLU A 53 4.62 8.83 -2.19
CA GLU A 53 5.44 7.63 -1.91
C GLU A 53 5.12 7.01 -0.54
N THR A 54 3.84 6.79 -0.26
CA THR A 54 3.36 6.22 1.00
C THR A 54 2.51 4.98 0.80
N ILE A 55 2.50 4.11 1.82
CA ILE A 55 1.52 3.05 1.99
C ILE A 55 0.86 3.17 3.36
N CYS A 56 -0.44 2.88 3.45
CA CYS A 56 -1.14 2.78 4.73
C CYS A 56 -2.28 1.76 4.63
N GLN A 57 -2.79 1.34 5.78
CA GLN A 57 -4.04 0.57 5.83
C GLN A 57 -5.20 1.49 6.23
N CYS A 58 -6.37 1.24 5.64
CA CYS A 58 -7.64 1.84 6.04
C CYS A 58 -8.53 0.75 6.65
N VAL A 59 -9.03 1.00 7.86
CA VAL A 59 -9.91 0.09 8.58
C VAL A 59 -11.21 0.80 8.96
N SER A 60 -12.34 0.12 8.76
CA SER A 60 -13.63 0.61 9.23
C SER A 60 -13.71 0.54 10.75
N VAL A 61 -14.12 1.63 11.39
CA VAL A 61 -14.36 1.74 12.83
C VAL A 61 -15.83 2.14 13.07
N CYS A 62 -16.23 2.30 14.34
CA CYS A 62 -17.59 2.73 14.71
C CYS A 62 -18.71 1.92 14.03
N PHE A 63 -18.56 0.58 13.97
CA PHE A 63 -19.50 -0.32 13.29
C PHE A 63 -19.70 -0.02 11.79
N GLY A 64 -18.66 0.46 11.11
CA GLY A 64 -18.70 0.79 9.69
C GLY A 64 -19.18 2.21 9.39
N LEU A 65 -19.32 3.07 10.40
CA LEU A 65 -19.74 4.46 10.24
C LEU A 65 -18.56 5.43 10.04
N ASP A 66 -17.33 4.96 10.22
CA ASP A 66 -16.13 5.79 10.11
C ASP A 66 -14.91 4.95 9.70
N TYR A 67 -13.80 5.61 9.35
CA TYR A 67 -12.57 4.98 8.88
C TYR A 67 -11.32 5.56 9.56
N ASP A 68 -10.46 4.66 10.02
CA ASP A 68 -9.12 5.01 10.51
C ASP A 68 -8.04 4.60 9.50
N TYR A 69 -7.14 5.52 9.22
CA TYR A 69 -5.90 5.25 8.47
C TYR A 69 -4.76 4.96 9.45
N ARG A 70 -4.06 3.84 9.27
CA ARG A 70 -3.06 3.33 10.22
C ARG A 70 -1.83 2.80 9.49
N ASN A 71 -0.75 2.60 10.24
CA ASN A 71 0.50 1.98 9.79
C ASN A 71 1.05 2.62 8.50
N PHE A 72 1.16 3.94 8.52
CA PHE A 72 1.80 4.71 7.46
C PHE A 72 3.28 4.34 7.35
N VAL A 73 3.72 4.04 6.12
CA VAL A 73 5.12 3.78 5.79
C VAL A 73 5.47 4.51 4.50
N GLU A 74 6.53 5.30 4.53
CA GLU A 74 7.11 5.90 3.31
C GLU A 74 7.93 4.85 2.54
N TRP A 75 7.97 4.94 1.21
CA TRP A 75 8.62 3.92 0.39
C TRP A 75 10.12 3.76 0.66
N LYS A 76 10.80 4.85 1.04
CA LYS A 76 12.21 4.84 1.45
C LYS A 76 12.51 4.00 2.70
N ASN A 77 11.47 3.64 3.47
CA ASN A 77 11.55 2.87 4.70
C ASN A 77 11.06 1.42 4.54
N LEU A 78 10.87 0.95 3.30
CA LEU A 78 10.46 -0.42 2.96
C LEU A 78 11.63 -1.38 2.84
#